data_AF-D8PQE8-F1
#
_entry.id   AF-D8PQE8-F1
#
_cell.length_a   1.000
_cell.length_b   1.000
_cell.length_c   1.000
_cell.angle_alpha   90.00
_cell.angle_beta   90.00
_cell.angle_gamma   90.00
#
_symmetry.space_group_name_H-M   'P 1'
#
loop_
_entity.id
_entity.type
_entity.pdbx_description
1 polymer ?
#
loop_
_entity_poly.entity_id
_entity_poly.type
_entity_poly.pdbx_seq_one_letter_code
_entity_poly.pdbx_strand_id
1 'polypeptide(L)'
;MEASFDNKTNLFNTNLRSKVDDSILYTFTTKSGYRGRKHTIVTDANPAPGHSATAGVIHWKEEALEIGGQRKTTKELKETVGSLFKKTRYWQWAPDRKKYEIRYEDETWKAFLLNELVATFYIPSHPKLFGKLKPSILQMEPKALLEDEVFLLLVFAYLVS
;
A
#
# COMPACT_ATOMS: atom_id res chain seq x y z
N MET A 1 1.93 -11.29 -8.07
CA MET A 1 1.82 -10.00 -8.78
C MET A 1 3.15 -9.29 -8.66
N GLU A 2 3.64 -8.75 -9.77
CA GLU A 2 4.75 -7.81 -9.78
C GLU A 2 4.33 -6.58 -10.57
N ALA A 3 4.48 -5.41 -9.97
CA ALA A 3 3.99 -4.16 -10.52
C ALA A 3 4.94 -3.00 -10.23
N SER A 4 4.88 -1.95 -11.05
CA SER A 4 5.66 -0.74 -10.85
C SER A 4 4.84 0.52 -11.03
N PHE A 5 5.20 1.54 -10.26
CA PHE A 5 4.63 2.87 -10.42
C PHE A 5 5.25 3.56 -11.64
N ASP A 6 4.40 4.13 -12.49
CA ASP A 6 4.85 4.86 -13.69
C ASP A 6 5.51 6.20 -13.35
N ASN A 7 5.15 6.80 -12.22
CA ASN A 7 5.78 8.00 -11.70
C ASN A 7 6.83 7.63 -10.63
N LYS A 8 8.09 7.90 -10.95
CA LYS A 8 9.23 7.56 -10.09
C LYS A 8 9.40 8.48 -8.87
N THR A 9 8.73 9.63 -8.85
CA THR A 9 8.90 10.66 -7.82
C THR A 9 7.64 10.92 -7.01
N ASN A 10 6.47 10.49 -7.49
CA ASN A 10 5.20 10.73 -6.82
C ASN A 10 4.29 9.50 -6.84
N LEU A 11 4.22 8.79 -5.72
CA LEU A 11 3.38 7.60 -5.50
C LEU A 11 1.88 7.91 -5.37
N PHE A 12 1.53 9.18 -5.24
CA PHE A 12 0.20 9.61 -4.83
C PHE A 12 -0.64 10.19 -5.98
N ASN A 13 -0.05 10.36 -7.17
CA ASN A 13 -0.70 10.75 -8.43
C ASN A 13 -0.04 10.01 -9.59
N THR A 14 -0.35 8.72 -9.76
CA THR A 14 0.39 7.78 -10.63
C THR A 14 -0.42 6.51 -10.86
N ASN A 15 -0.05 5.75 -11.88
CA ASN A 15 -0.60 4.43 -12.12
C ASN A 15 0.36 3.35 -11.63
N LEU A 16 -0.19 2.33 -10.98
CA LEU A 16 0.47 1.07 -10.76
C LEU A 16 0.23 0.18 -11.98
N ARG A 17 1.32 -0.21 -12.64
CA ARG A 17 1.29 -1.03 -13.86
C ARG A 17 1.87 -2.40 -13.62
N SER A 18 1.24 -3.42 -14.19
CA SER A 18 1.74 -4.80 -14.22
C SER A 18 3.08 -4.87 -14.94
N LYS A 19 4.04 -5.62 -14.40
CA LYS A 19 5.31 -5.90 -15.10
C LYS A 19 5.20 -6.93 -16.21
N VAL A 20 4.11 -7.69 -16.25
CA VAL A 20 3.92 -8.80 -17.20
C VAL A 20 3.47 -8.29 -18.56
N ASP A 21 2.53 -7.34 -18.58
CA ASP A 21 1.84 -6.87 -19.78
C ASP A 21 1.69 -5.34 -19.86
N ASP A 22 2.27 -4.59 -18.91
CA ASP A 22 2.19 -3.12 -18.81
C ASP A 22 0.76 -2.56 -18.67
N SER A 23 -0.21 -3.42 -18.34
CA SER A 23 -1.58 -3.00 -18.06
C SER A 23 -1.65 -2.17 -16.77
N ILE A 24 -2.56 -1.19 -16.74
CA ILE A 24 -2.84 -0.46 -15.50
C ILE A 24 -3.64 -1.39 -14.59
N LEU A 25 -3.15 -1.58 -13.37
CA LEU A 25 -3.83 -2.35 -12.33
C LEU A 25 -4.65 -1.41 -11.43
N TYR A 26 -3.97 -0.37 -10.92
CA TYR A 26 -4.60 0.64 -10.07
C TYR A 26 -4.13 2.05 -10.43
N THR A 27 -4.98 3.04 -10.20
CA THR A 27 -4.64 4.45 -10.29
C THR A 27 -4.73 5.10 -8.92
N PHE A 28 -3.65 5.77 -8.51
CA PHE A 28 -3.57 6.55 -7.28
C PHE A 28 -3.85 8.01 -7.60
N THR A 29 -4.85 8.60 -6.94
CA THR A 29 -5.19 10.02 -7.08
C THR A 29 -5.28 10.66 -5.71
N THR A 30 -4.51 11.72 -5.47
CA THR A 30 -4.47 12.39 -4.17
C THR A 30 -4.97 13.82 -4.24
N LYS A 31 -6.04 14.07 -3.48
CA LYS A 31 -6.56 15.42 -3.25
C LYS A 31 -5.85 16.03 -2.05
N SER A 32 -5.17 17.14 -2.30
CA SER A 32 -4.52 17.94 -1.26
C SER A 32 -5.29 19.23 -1.02
N GLY A 33 -5.15 19.82 0.16
CA GLY A 33 -5.65 21.15 0.49
C GLY A 33 -4.62 21.96 1.27
N TYR A 34 -5.06 23.08 1.83
CA TYR A 34 -4.21 24.03 2.56
C TYR A 34 -3.42 23.44 3.75
N ARG A 35 -3.78 22.23 4.22
CA ARG A 35 -3.09 21.51 5.32
C ARG A 35 -2.55 20.15 4.90
N GLY A 36 -2.09 20.02 3.66
CA GLY A 36 -1.52 18.77 3.14
C GLY A 36 -2.57 17.86 2.50
N ARG A 37 -2.27 16.55 2.47
CA ARG A 37 -3.11 15.55 1.80
C ARG A 37 -4.43 15.38 2.58
N LYS A 38 -5.55 15.33 1.86
CA LYS A 38 -6.87 15.03 2.44
C LYS A 38 -7.23 13.57 2.22
N HIS A 39 -7.29 13.17 0.95
CA HIS A 39 -7.61 11.81 0.55
C HIS A 39 -6.69 11.32 -0.56
N THR A 40 -6.22 10.09 -0.45
CA THR A 40 -5.65 9.33 -1.59
C THR A 40 -6.64 8.25 -1.96
N ILE A 41 -7.12 8.27 -3.20
CA ILE A 41 -8.07 7.31 -3.75
C ILE A 41 -7.29 6.33 -4.62
N VAL A 42 -7.51 5.04 -4.40
CA VAL A 42 -7.01 3.96 -5.24
C VAL A 42 -8.18 3.43 -6.05
N THR A 43 -8.08 3.57 -7.37
CA THR A 43 -9.10 3.11 -8.32
C THR A 43 -8.60 1.86 -9.03
N ASP A 44 -9.40 0.80 -9.06
CA ASP A 44 -9.20 -0.38 -9.89
C ASP A 44 -9.45 -0.04 -11.36
N ALA A 45 -8.49 -0.38 -12.23
CA ALA A 45 -8.62 -0.15 -13.66
C ALA A 45 -9.53 -1.17 -14.36
N ASN A 46 -9.74 -2.34 -13.75
CA ASN A 46 -10.56 -3.42 -14.29
C ASN A 46 -11.54 -3.95 -13.22
N PRO A 47 -12.46 -3.11 -12.71
CA PRO A 47 -13.38 -3.54 -11.68
C PRO A 47 -14.29 -4.65 -12.20
N ALA A 48 -14.55 -5.65 -11.36
CA ALA A 48 -15.52 -6.69 -11.68
C ALA A 48 -16.91 -6.07 -11.94
N PRO A 49 -17.71 -6.63 -12.87
CA PRO A 49 -19.04 -6.10 -13.18
C PRO A 49 -19.90 -5.91 -11.93
N GLY A 50 -20.46 -4.72 -11.74
CA GLY A 50 -21.28 -4.38 -10.57
C GLY A 50 -20.49 -3.94 -9.33
N HIS A 51 -19.16 -3.92 -9.37
CA HIS A 51 -18.33 -3.39 -8.30
C HIS A 51 -17.94 -1.91 -8.56
N SER A 52 -17.71 -1.18 -7.47
CA SER A 52 -17.18 0.18 -7.55
C SER A 52 -15.76 0.17 -8.12
N ALA A 53 -15.44 1.10 -9.00
CA ALA A 53 -14.07 1.32 -9.45
C ALA A 53 -13.16 1.78 -8.31
N THR A 54 -13.69 2.38 -7.25
CA THR A 54 -12.89 2.73 -6.08
C THR A 54 -12.55 1.48 -5.27
N ALA A 55 -11.31 1.02 -5.38
CA ALA A 55 -10.80 -0.11 -4.60
C ALA A 55 -10.64 0.27 -3.12
N GLY A 56 -10.09 1.46 -2.85
CA GLY A 56 -9.95 1.94 -1.48
C GLY A 56 -9.49 3.39 -1.35
N VAL A 57 -9.52 3.92 -0.12
CA VAL A 57 -9.20 5.32 0.18
C VAL A 57 -8.35 5.42 1.45
N ILE A 58 -7.31 6.25 1.40
CA ILE A 58 -6.59 6.73 2.58
C ILE A 58 -7.17 8.08 2.98
N HIS A 59 -7.70 8.16 4.19
CA HIS A 59 -8.18 9.38 4.83
C HIS A 59 -7.07 9.90 5.74
N TRP A 60 -6.26 10.81 5.22
CA TRP A 60 -5.00 11.21 5.86
C TRP A 60 -5.21 11.93 7.18
N LYS A 61 -6.22 12.81 7.24
CA LYS A 61 -6.49 13.61 8.45
C LYS A 61 -7.06 12.74 9.57
N GLU A 62 -7.90 11.79 9.21
CA GLU A 62 -8.53 10.85 10.12
C GLU A 62 -7.63 9.66 10.48
N GLU A 63 -6.45 9.56 9.86
CA GLU A 63 -5.56 8.40 9.95
C GLU A 63 -6.32 7.10 9.75
N ALA A 64 -7.12 7.01 8.67
CA ALA A 64 -8.03 5.90 8.43
C ALA A 64 -7.92 5.35 7.00
N LEU A 65 -8.25 4.06 6.85
CA LEU A 65 -8.32 3.37 5.56
C LEU A 65 -9.78 2.99 5.29
N GLU A 66 -10.18 3.02 4.03
CA GLU A 66 -11.50 2.63 3.57
C GLU A 66 -11.39 1.62 2.44
N ILE A 67 -12.08 0.48 2.57
CA ILE A 67 -12.15 -0.59 1.56
C ILE A 67 -13.59 -1.07 1.51
N GLY A 68 -14.17 -1.16 0.31
CA GLY A 68 -15.56 -1.60 0.14
C GLY A 68 -16.59 -0.76 0.92
N GLY A 69 -16.33 0.54 1.08
CA GLY A 69 -17.19 1.47 1.84
C GLY A 69 -17.09 1.35 3.36
N GLN A 70 -16.31 0.40 3.89
CA GLN A 70 -16.03 0.29 5.32
C GLN A 70 -14.77 1.08 5.66
N ARG A 71 -14.89 2.02 6.60
CA ARG A 71 -13.78 2.84 7.08
C ARG A 71 -13.32 2.37 8.46
N LYS A 72 -12.00 2.22 8.63
CA LYS A 72 -11.35 1.82 9.89
C LYS A 72 -10.13 2.68 10.17
N THR A 73 -9.94 3.07 11.43
CA THR A 73 -8.76 3.87 11.79
C THR A 73 -7.50 3.01 11.81
N THR A 74 -6.35 3.61 11.52
CA THR A 74 -5.07 2.88 11.61
C THR A 74 -4.80 2.36 13.01
N LYS A 75 -5.34 2.99 14.06
CA LYS A 75 -5.26 2.49 15.43
C LYS A 75 -6.04 1.19 15.65
N GLU A 76 -7.19 1.03 14.99
CA GLU A 76 -7.96 -0.22 15.00
C GLU A 76 -7.27 -1.31 14.17
N LEU A 77 -6.67 -0.93 13.05
CA LEU A 77 -6.04 -1.84 12.11
C LEU A 77 -4.66 -2.32 12.55
N LYS A 78 -4.00 -1.57 13.46
CA LYS A 78 -2.61 -1.76 13.85
C LYS A 78 -2.48 -2.17 15.30
N GLU A 79 -1.87 -3.32 15.50
CA GLU A 79 -1.42 -3.77 16.81
C GLU A 79 0.09 -3.61 16.94
N THR A 80 0.57 -3.10 18.07
CA THR A 80 2.00 -3.03 18.37
C THR A 80 2.31 -3.94 19.54
N VAL A 81 3.14 -4.95 19.32
CA VAL A 81 3.54 -5.93 20.33
C VAL A 81 5.02 -5.81 20.64
N GLY A 82 5.39 -5.94 21.91
CA GLY A 82 6.78 -6.00 22.36
C GLY A 82 7.18 -4.86 23.31
N SER A 83 8.45 -4.85 23.69
CA SER A 83 9.00 -3.88 24.65
C SER A 83 9.38 -2.55 23.97
N LEU A 84 9.76 -1.53 24.76
CA LEU A 84 10.15 -0.21 24.25
C LEU A 84 11.18 -0.25 23.10
N PHE A 85 12.04 -1.26 23.10
CA PHE A 85 13.16 -1.40 22.16
C PHE A 85 12.95 -2.43 21.04
N LYS A 86 11.91 -3.27 21.12
CA LYS A 86 11.59 -4.30 20.12
C LYS A 86 10.10 -4.29 19.82
N LYS A 87 9.65 -3.23 19.14
CA LYS A 87 8.25 -3.05 18.74
C LYS A 87 8.01 -3.71 17.40
N THR A 88 7.15 -4.71 17.40
CA THR A 88 6.63 -5.36 16.20
C THR A 88 5.28 -4.75 15.86
N ARG A 89 5.04 -4.42 14.58
CA ARG A 89 3.80 -3.80 14.11
C ARG A 89 3.05 -4.79 13.24
N TYR A 90 1.87 -5.17 13.69
CA TYR A 90 0.96 -6.01 12.94
C TYR A 90 -0.19 -5.18 12.37
N TRP A 91 -0.63 -5.53 11.17
CA TRP A 91 -1.72 -4.91 10.46
C TRP A 91 -2.73 -5.98 10.04
N GLN A 92 -4.00 -5.74 10.33
CA GLN A 92 -5.09 -6.67 10.02
C GLN A 92 -6.35 -5.88 9.67
N TRP A 93 -6.99 -6.21 8.54
CA TRP A 93 -8.19 -5.49 8.11
C TRP A 93 -9.40 -5.80 9.00
N ALA A 94 -9.61 -7.08 9.33
CA ALA A 94 -10.69 -7.56 10.17
C ALA A 94 -10.28 -8.86 10.89
N PRO A 95 -10.92 -9.25 12.01
CA PRO A 95 -10.49 -10.40 12.82
C PRO A 95 -10.45 -11.73 12.07
N ASP A 96 -11.30 -11.90 11.07
CA ASP A 96 -11.40 -13.06 10.17
C ASP A 96 -10.38 -13.03 9.02
N ARG A 97 -9.62 -11.93 8.88
CA ARG A 97 -8.64 -11.70 7.81
C ARG A 97 -7.23 -11.97 8.29
N LYS A 98 -6.29 -12.11 7.34
CA LYS A 98 -4.89 -12.36 7.66
C LYS A 98 -4.27 -11.18 8.40
N LYS A 99 -3.41 -11.50 9.36
CA LYS A 99 -2.63 -10.54 10.14
C LYS A 99 -1.21 -10.52 9.60
N TYR A 100 -0.76 -9.36 9.16
CA TYR A 100 0.54 -9.17 8.54
C TYR A 100 1.46 -8.43 9.48
N GLU A 101 2.67 -8.91 9.64
CA GLU A 101 3.74 -8.14 10.23
C GLU A 101 4.37 -7.25 9.16
N ILE A 102 4.43 -5.93 9.41
CA ILE A 102 5.01 -4.99 8.45
C ILE A 102 6.31 -4.41 9.01
N ARG A 103 7.40 -4.60 8.28
CA ARG A 103 8.75 -4.16 8.65
C ARG A 103 9.37 -3.30 7.56
N TYR A 104 10.25 -2.40 7.94
CA TYR A 104 11.13 -1.69 7.01
C TYR A 104 12.54 -2.26 7.15
N GLU A 105 13.01 -2.96 6.13
CA GLU A 105 14.29 -3.67 6.09
C GLU A 105 14.90 -3.52 4.70
N ASP A 106 16.21 -3.34 4.60
CA ASP A 106 16.92 -3.24 3.31
C ASP A 106 16.31 -2.20 2.35
N GLU A 107 16.01 -1.01 2.88
CA GLU A 107 15.37 0.10 2.15
C GLU A 107 14.00 -0.23 1.54
N THR A 108 13.34 -1.27 2.07
CA THR A 108 12.12 -1.82 1.49
C THR A 108 11.09 -2.08 2.59
N TRP A 109 9.83 -1.73 2.34
CA TRP A 109 8.73 -2.16 3.19
C TRP A 109 8.39 -3.61 2.86
N LYS A 110 8.35 -4.49 3.87
CA LYS A 110 8.09 -5.92 3.73
C LYS A 110 6.87 -6.30 4.56
N ALA A 111 6.02 -7.15 4.01
CA ALA A 111 4.92 -7.79 4.73
C ALA A 111 5.22 -9.26 4.93
N PHE A 112 5.05 -9.75 6.16
CA PHE A 112 5.20 -11.14 6.52
C PHE A 112 3.88 -11.71 7.02
N LEU A 113 3.56 -12.92 6.59
CA LEU A 113 2.43 -13.72 7.09
C LEU A 113 3.01 -14.97 7.74
N LEU A 114 2.80 -15.14 9.06
CA LEU A 114 3.36 -16.27 9.81
C LEU A 114 4.89 -16.44 9.58
N ASN A 115 5.63 -15.33 9.63
CA ASN A 115 7.08 -15.21 9.35
C ASN A 115 7.52 -15.49 7.90
N GLU A 116 6.61 -15.77 6.98
CA GLU A 116 6.93 -15.89 5.56
C GLU A 116 6.77 -14.54 4.86
N LEU A 117 7.76 -14.13 4.06
CA LEU A 117 7.65 -12.94 3.23
C LEU A 117 6.53 -13.13 2.19
N VAL A 118 5.60 -12.19 2.13
CA VAL A 118 4.44 -12.26 1.21
C VAL A 118 4.27 -11.02 0.34
N ALA A 119 4.87 -9.90 0.72
CA ALA A 119 4.91 -8.72 -0.14
C ALA A 119 6.12 -7.86 0.15
N THR A 120 6.61 -7.17 -0.89
CA THR A 120 7.65 -6.16 -0.80
C THR A 120 7.19 -4.90 -1.52
N PHE A 121 7.53 -3.75 -0.95
CA PHE A 121 7.32 -2.45 -1.56
C PHE A 121 8.60 -1.63 -1.48
N TYR A 122 9.28 -1.55 -2.61
CA TYR A 122 10.52 -0.81 -2.77
C TYR A 122 10.23 0.60 -3.26
N ILE A 123 10.82 1.59 -2.58
CA ILE A 123 10.73 3.00 -2.96
C ILE A 123 12.14 3.58 -3.00
N PRO A 124 12.54 4.23 -4.10
CA PRO A 124 13.84 4.87 -4.18
C PRO A 124 13.97 5.96 -3.11
N SER A 125 14.94 5.80 -2.21
CA SER A 125 15.11 6.68 -1.06
C SER A 125 15.68 8.07 -1.41
N HIS A 126 16.37 8.26 -2.54
CA HIS A 126 16.87 9.58 -2.96
C HIS A 126 17.04 9.71 -4.48
N PRO A 127 16.85 10.91 -5.07
CA PRO A 127 17.35 11.21 -6.40
C PRO A 127 18.87 11.17 -6.37
N LYS A 128 19.45 10.13 -6.96
CA LYS A 128 20.90 10.13 -7.24
C LYS A 128 21.15 11.30 -8.20
N LEU A 129 21.97 12.25 -7.77
CA LEU A 129 22.33 13.46 -8.53
C LEU A 129 22.81 13.15 -9.95
N PHE A 130 23.30 11.94 -10.19
CA PHE A 130 23.54 11.39 -11.53
C PHE A 130 23.11 9.92 -11.58
N GLY A 131 22.08 9.62 -12.36
CA GLY A 131 21.58 8.26 -12.59
C GLY A 131 20.07 8.21 -12.87
N LYS A 132 19.63 7.25 -13.69
CA LYS A 132 18.19 7.02 -13.90
C LYS A 132 17.58 6.58 -12.57
N LEU A 133 16.58 7.31 -12.09
CA LEU A 133 15.74 6.89 -10.96
C LEU A 133 15.17 5.49 -11.28
N LYS A 134 15.29 4.56 -10.33
CA LYS A 134 14.57 3.29 -10.40
C LYS A 134 13.09 3.57 -10.11
N PRO A 135 12.14 2.88 -10.76
CA PRO A 135 10.74 3.00 -10.37
C PRO A 135 10.52 2.32 -9.01
N SER A 136 9.48 2.76 -8.29
CA SER A 136 8.99 2.04 -7.13
C SER A 136 8.36 0.72 -7.59
N ILE A 137 8.65 -0.37 -6.89
CA ILE A 137 8.25 -1.73 -7.27
C ILE A 137 7.44 -2.34 -6.13
N LEU A 138 6.31 -2.93 -6.49
CA LEU A 138 5.46 -3.72 -5.61
C LEU A 138 5.50 -5.18 -6.07
N GLN A 139 5.85 -6.08 -5.17
CA GLN A 139 5.71 -7.52 -5.39
C GLN A 139 4.81 -8.11 -4.30
N MET A 140 3.89 -8.97 -4.71
CA MET A 140 2.97 -9.67 -3.81
C MET A 140 2.83 -11.12 -4.23
N GLU A 141 2.95 -12.03 -3.27
CA GLU A 141 2.70 -13.46 -3.44
C GLU A 141 1.19 -13.75 -3.59
N PRO A 142 0.78 -14.83 -4.28
CA PRO A 142 -0.63 -15.19 -4.45
C PRO A 142 -1.43 -15.27 -3.14
N LYS A 143 -0.78 -15.74 -2.05
CA LYS A 143 -1.38 -15.81 -0.71
C LYS A 143 -1.73 -14.45 -0.11
N ALA A 144 -1.06 -13.37 -0.53
CA ALA A 144 -1.40 -12.01 -0.12
C ALA A 144 -2.52 -11.40 -1.00
N LEU A 145 -2.57 -11.81 -2.28
CA LEU A 145 -3.46 -11.22 -3.29
C LEU A 145 -4.93 -11.57 -3.12
N LEU A 146 -5.25 -12.84 -2.83
CA LEU A 146 -6.62 -13.37 -2.90
C LEU A 146 -7.67 -12.61 -2.07
N GLU A 147 -7.24 -11.86 -1.05
CA GLU A 147 -8.15 -11.18 -0.15
C GLU A 147 -7.65 -9.79 0.26
N ASP A 148 -6.38 -9.63 0.60
CA ASP A 148 -5.87 -8.42 1.24
C ASP A 148 -4.99 -7.56 0.33
N GLU A 149 -5.07 -7.75 -0.99
CA GLU A 149 -4.32 -6.98 -1.97
C GLU A 149 -4.48 -5.47 -1.77
N VAL A 150 -5.72 -4.98 -1.82
CA VAL A 150 -6.04 -3.56 -1.64
C VAL A 150 -5.65 -3.09 -0.24
N PHE A 151 -5.82 -3.92 0.77
CA PHE A 151 -5.45 -3.59 2.14
C PHE A 151 -3.93 -3.37 2.27
N LEU A 152 -3.12 -4.32 1.81
CA LEU A 152 -1.66 -4.20 1.84
C LEU A 152 -1.18 -3.03 0.98
N LEU A 153 -1.81 -2.80 -0.17
CA LEU A 153 -1.52 -1.67 -1.03
C LEU A 153 -1.73 -0.32 -0.32
N LEU A 154 -2.86 -0.16 0.37
CA LEU A 154 -3.16 1.04 1.16
C LEU A 154 -2.21 1.19 2.36
N VAL A 155 -1.90 0.10 3.07
CA VAL A 155 -0.97 0.11 4.21
C VAL A 155 0.43 0.54 3.75
N PHE A 156 0.94 -0.02 2.66
CA PHE A 156 2.22 0.37 2.10
C PHE A 156 2.25 1.83 1.66
N ALA A 157 1.22 2.30 0.95
CA ALA A 157 1.12 3.71 0.57
C ALA A 157 1.03 4.65 1.78
N TYR A 158 0.34 4.24 2.85
CA TYR A 158 0.24 4.98 4.10
C TYR A 158 1.58 5.06 4.86
N LEU A 159 2.36 3.98 4.89
CA LEU A 159 3.62 3.93 5.63
C LEU A 159 4.76 4.74 5.00
N VAL A 160 4.58 5.15 3.75
CA VAL A 160 5.59 5.84 2.95
C VAL A 160 5.41 7.36 2.97
N SER A 161 4.25 7.82 3.44
CA SER A 161 3.88 9.24 3.43
C SER A 161 4.66 10.11 4.38
#